data_AF-A0A2V6PGS7-F1
#
_entry.id   AF-A0A2V6PGS7-F1
#
_cell.length_a   1.000
_cell.length_b   1.000
_cell.length_c   1.000
_cell.angle_alpha   90.00
_cell.angle_beta   90.00
_cell.angle_gamma   90.00
#
_symmetry.space_group_name_H-M   'P 1'
#
loop_
_entity.id
_entity.type
_entity.pdbx_description
1 polymer ?
#
loop_
_entity_poly.entity_id
_entity_poly.type
_entity_poly.pdbx_seq_one_letter_code
_entity_poly.pdbx_strand_id
1 'polypeptide(L)'
;AIVLAQLVIALPIVTGLTMAAVQQIPPEFRLQILGLGASRRQLLLVLLCEARLPMLAALMAGFGAVISEVGASMMVGGNIRGQTRVLTTATVLETSRGRFDVAVALSLLLLLITFLVNWALTWIQQRR
;
A
#
# COMPACT_ATOMS: atom_id res chain seq x y z
N ALA A 1 14.20 11.05 3.54
CA ALA A 1 13.86 10.65 4.92
C ALA A 1 12.42 10.13 5.04
N ILE A 2 11.39 10.89 4.64
CA ILE A 2 9.97 10.49 4.74
C ILE A 2 9.68 9.11 4.10
N VAL A 3 10.23 8.85 2.92
CA VAL A 3 10.06 7.57 2.21
C VAL A 3 10.54 6.38 3.05
N LEU A 4 11.64 6.51 3.80
CA LEU A 4 12.14 5.43 4.66
C LEU A 4 11.20 5.18 5.83
N ALA A 5 10.64 6.24 6.42
CA ALA A 5 9.67 6.09 7.50
C ALA A 5 8.39 5.38 7.02
N GLN A 6 7.88 5.78 5.85
CA GLN A 6 6.73 5.11 5.23
C GLN A 6 7.04 3.67 4.83
N LEU A 7 8.25 3.39 4.35
CA LEU A 7 8.70 2.04 4.04
C LEU A 7 8.64 1.15 5.29
N VAL A 8 9.21 1.59 6.41
CA VAL A 8 9.23 0.81 7.67
C VAL A 8 7.83 0.47 8.15
N ILE A 9 6.87 1.39 8.00
CA ILE A 9 5.48 1.19 8.41
C ILE A 9 4.74 0.25 7.46
N ALA A 10 4.93 0.40 6.15
CA ALA A 10 4.23 -0.39 5.15
C ALA A 10 4.80 -1.81 5.01
N LEU A 11 6.10 -1.99 5.26
CA LEU A 11 6.82 -3.24 5.04
C LEU A 11 6.15 -4.46 5.69
N PRO A 12 5.84 -4.49 7.01
CA PRO A 12 5.25 -5.68 7.63
C PRO A 12 3.86 -6.04 7.08
N ILE A 13 3.07 -5.03 6.70
CA ILE A 13 1.72 -5.23 6.15
C ILE A 13 1.83 -5.87 4.77
N VAL A 14 2.67 -5.30 3.91
CA VAL A 14 2.87 -5.80 2.54
C VAL A 14 3.52 -7.18 2.55
N THR A 15 4.53 -7.42 3.40
CA THR A 15 5.19 -8.73 3.48
C THR A 15 4.26 -9.80 4.02
N GLY A 16 3.48 -9.51 5.07
CA GLY A 16 2.52 -10.46 5.64
C GLY A 16 1.45 -10.88 4.62
N LEU A 17 0.86 -9.90 3.92
CA LEU A 17 -0.16 -10.18 2.89
C LEU A 17 0.44 -10.87 1.66
N THR A 18 1.65 -10.53 1.27
CA THR A 18 2.36 -11.21 0.18
C THR A 18 2.65 -12.68 0.54
N MET A 19 3.07 -12.94 1.78
CA MET A 19 3.32 -14.30 2.26
C MET A 19 2.02 -15.11 2.30
N ALA A 20 0.93 -14.52 2.79
CA ALA A 20 -0.39 -15.17 2.77
C ALA A 20 -0.86 -15.47 1.34
N ALA A 21 -0.67 -14.53 0.40
CA ALA A 21 -0.99 -14.72 -1.02
C ALA A 21 -0.23 -15.90 -1.64
N VAL A 22 1.06 -16.02 -1.36
CA VAL A 22 1.88 -17.14 -1.87
C VAL A 22 1.48 -18.47 -1.21
N GLN A 23 1.09 -18.46 0.07
CA GLN A 23 0.64 -19.67 0.78
C GLN A 23 -0.70 -20.21 0.28
N GLN A 24 -1.53 -19.39 -0.35
CA GLN A 24 -2.79 -19.83 -0.95
C GLN A 24 -2.58 -20.64 -2.24
N ILE A 25 -1.38 -20.63 -2.83
CA ILE A 25 -1.06 -21.43 -4.01
C ILE A 25 -1.00 -22.91 -3.60
N PRO A 26 -1.69 -23.82 -4.32
CA PRO A 26 -1.66 -25.25 -4.02
C PRO A 26 -0.24 -25.80 -4.00
N PRO A 27 0.14 -26.65 -3.02
CA PRO A 27 1.49 -27.22 -2.93
C PRO A 27 1.87 -28.07 -4.15
N GLU A 28 0.87 -28.64 -4.84
CA GLU A 28 1.02 -29.41 -6.08
C GLU A 28 1.64 -28.58 -7.22
N PHE A 29 1.30 -27.29 -7.29
CA PHE A 29 1.85 -26.37 -8.31
C PHE A 29 3.37 -26.24 -8.16
N ARG A 30 3.86 -26.17 -6.92
CA ARG A 30 5.29 -26.14 -6.62
C ARG A 30 5.98 -27.46 -7.02
N LEU A 31 5.34 -28.61 -6.77
CA LEU A 31 5.87 -29.91 -7.15
C LEU A 31 5.95 -30.07 -8.68
N GLN A 32 4.94 -29.59 -9.42
CA GLN A 32 4.95 -29.61 -10.89
C GLN A 32 6.08 -28.76 -11.48
N ILE A 33 6.26 -27.54 -10.99
CA ILE A 33 7.33 -26.64 -11.47
C ILE A 33 8.72 -27.23 -11.20
N LEU A 34 8.92 -27.85 -10.02
CA LEU A 34 10.16 -28.55 -9.70
C LEU A 34 10.36 -29.80 -10.58
N GLY A 35 9.29 -30.54 -10.87
CA GLY A 35 9.30 -31.69 -11.78
C GLY A 35 9.70 -31.33 -13.22
N LEU A 36 9.43 -30.09 -13.65
CA LEU A 36 9.87 -29.52 -14.93
C LEU A 36 11.34 -29.05 -14.92
N GLY A 37 12.08 -29.26 -13.82
CA GLY A 37 13.50 -28.90 -13.72
C GLY A 37 13.77 -27.44 -13.37
N ALA A 38 12.78 -26.70 -12.83
CA ALA A 38 12.96 -25.30 -12.49
C ALA A 38 13.98 -25.10 -11.34
N SER A 39 14.87 -24.12 -11.51
CA SER A 39 15.75 -23.64 -10.44
C SER A 39 14.97 -22.90 -9.35
N ARG A 40 15.56 -22.76 -8.14
CA ARG A 40 14.94 -22.03 -7.01
C ARG A 40 14.49 -20.61 -7.37
N ARG A 41 15.26 -19.91 -8.22
CA ARG A 41 14.93 -18.55 -8.67
C ARG A 41 13.76 -18.54 -9.65
N GLN A 42 13.71 -19.50 -10.58
CA GLN A 42 12.58 -19.66 -11.50
C GLN A 42 11.30 -20.02 -10.75
N LEU A 43 11.37 -20.94 -9.78
CA LEU A 43 10.23 -21.28 -8.93
C LEU A 43 9.67 -20.04 -8.22
N LEU A 44 10.53 -19.22 -7.60
CA LEU A 44 10.11 -17.99 -6.93
C LEU A 44 9.42 -17.03 -7.90
N LEU A 45 10.02 -16.78 -9.07
CA LEU A 45 9.41 -15.88 -10.06
C LEU A 45 8.05 -16.37 -10.53
N VAL A 46 7.89 -17.68 -10.77
CA VAL A 46 6.60 -18.25 -11.19
C VAL A 46 5.56 -18.13 -10.07
N LEU A 47 5.92 -18.41 -8.82
CA LEU A 47 5.02 -18.25 -7.67
C LEU A 47 4.58 -16.79 -7.48
N LEU A 48 5.48 -15.83 -7.65
CA LEU A 48 5.15 -14.40 -7.56
C LEU A 48 4.24 -13.98 -8.73
N CYS A 49 4.48 -14.49 -9.94
CA CYS A 49 3.63 -14.24 -11.10
C CYS A 49 2.22 -14.84 -10.93
N GLU A 50 2.11 -16.03 -10.34
CA GLU A 50 0.83 -16.68 -10.06
C GLU A 50 0.07 -15.91 -8.96
N ALA A 51 0.77 -15.48 -7.91
CA ALA A 51 0.22 -14.67 -6.83
C ALA A 51 -0.07 -13.20 -7.20
N ARG A 52 0.06 -12.79 -8.47
CA ARG A 52 -0.07 -11.38 -8.87
C ARG A 52 -1.42 -10.74 -8.52
N LEU A 53 -2.51 -11.51 -8.60
CA LEU A 53 -3.86 -11.03 -8.28
C LEU A 53 -4.03 -10.85 -6.76
N PRO A 54 -3.73 -11.84 -5.90
CA PRO A 54 -3.78 -11.62 -4.46
C PRO A 54 -2.73 -10.61 -3.95
N MET A 55 -1.61 -10.40 -4.68
CA MET A 55 -0.67 -9.32 -4.39
C MET A 55 -1.27 -7.92 -4.59
N LEU A 56 -2.28 -7.74 -5.45
CA LEU A 56 -2.98 -6.45 -5.54
C LEU A 56 -3.64 -6.08 -4.22
N ALA A 57 -4.16 -7.05 -3.46
CA ALA A 57 -4.71 -6.80 -2.13
C ALA A 57 -3.63 -6.36 -1.14
N ALA A 58 -2.42 -6.95 -1.22
CA ALA A 58 -1.27 -6.51 -0.43
C ALA A 58 -0.86 -5.06 -0.76
N LEU A 59 -0.90 -4.69 -2.05
CA LEU A 59 -0.64 -3.33 -2.50
C LEU A 59 -1.70 -2.34 -1.98
N MET A 60 -2.99 -2.70 -2.06
CA MET A 60 -4.08 -1.88 -1.55
C MET A 60 -3.97 -1.62 -0.05
N ALA A 61 -3.65 -2.66 0.73
CA ALA A 61 -3.42 -2.54 2.16
C ALA A 61 -2.21 -1.65 2.49
N GLY A 62 -1.10 -1.84 1.77
CA GLY A 62 0.09 -1.00 1.91
C GLY A 62 -0.19 0.47 1.56
N PHE A 63 -0.94 0.72 0.49
CA PHE A 63 -1.38 2.06 0.12
C PHE A 63 -2.24 2.69 1.22
N GLY A 64 -3.22 1.94 1.74
CA GLY A 64 -4.07 2.39 2.85
C GLY A 64 -3.29 2.74 4.12
N ALA A 65 -2.26 1.95 4.45
CA ALA A 65 -1.39 2.22 5.59
C ALA A 65 -0.57 3.51 5.40
N VAL A 66 0.05 3.70 4.23
CA VAL A 66 0.89 4.88 3.96
C VAL A 66 0.06 6.16 3.83
N ILE A 67 -1.08 6.10 3.15
CA ILE A 67 -1.91 7.29 2.92
C ILE A 67 -2.55 7.80 4.22
N SER A 68 -2.81 6.90 5.18
CA SER A 68 -3.37 7.26 6.50
C SER A 68 -2.30 7.72 7.49
N GLU A 69 -1.01 7.59 7.14
CA GLU A 69 0.08 7.85 8.07
C GLU A 69 0.41 9.34 8.19
N VAL A 70 0.15 9.90 9.38
CA VAL A 70 0.36 11.31 9.66
C VAL A 70 1.56 11.55 10.56
N GLY A 71 1.73 10.72 11.60
CA GLY A 71 2.71 10.94 12.67
C GLY A 71 4.14 10.88 12.16
N ALA A 72 4.51 9.79 11.50
CA ALA A 72 5.84 9.63 10.92
C ALA A 72 6.15 10.71 9.88
N SER A 73 5.17 11.06 9.05
CA SER A 73 5.27 12.12 8.03
C SER A 73 5.53 13.50 8.66
N MET A 74 4.87 13.83 9.78
CA MET A 74 5.11 15.07 10.51
C MET A 74 6.47 15.08 11.22
N MET A 75 6.82 14.01 11.94
CA MET A 75 8.07 13.91 12.71
C MET A 75 9.31 13.98 11.81
N VAL A 76 9.28 13.29 10.66
CA VAL A 76 10.44 13.17 9.77
C VAL A 76 10.43 14.24 8.67
N GLY A 77 9.25 14.69 8.24
CA GLY A 77 9.09 15.62 7.13
C GLY A 77 8.93 17.09 7.51
N GLY A 78 8.54 17.41 8.75
CA GLY A 78 8.40 18.79 9.24
C GLY A 78 7.24 19.61 8.62
N ASN A 79 6.40 19.00 7.76
CA ASN A 79 5.21 19.63 7.16
C ASN A 79 5.46 20.95 6.40
N ILE A 80 6.52 21.00 5.60
CA ILE A 80 6.96 22.19 4.84
C ILE A 80 6.10 22.35 3.58
N ARG A 81 5.45 23.51 3.43
CA ARG A 81 4.59 23.82 2.28
C ARG A 81 5.41 23.73 0.99
N GLY A 82 4.90 23.00 -0.01
CA GLY A 82 5.52 22.87 -1.33
C GLY A 82 6.72 21.91 -1.39
N GLN A 83 7.09 21.25 -0.29
CA GLN A 83 8.19 20.29 -0.27
C GLN A 83 7.79 18.96 0.37
N THR A 84 7.35 18.99 1.63
CA THR A 84 7.09 17.78 2.44
C THR A 84 5.67 17.69 3.00
N ARG A 85 4.86 18.73 2.78
CA ARG A 85 3.45 18.75 3.19
C ARG A 85 2.63 17.83 2.30
N VAL A 86 1.97 16.86 2.94
CA VAL A 86 0.99 15.98 2.33
C VAL A 86 -0.43 16.35 2.79
N LEU A 87 -1.45 15.82 2.12
CA LEU A 87 -2.85 16.13 2.44
C LEU A 87 -3.19 15.81 3.90
N THR A 88 -2.74 14.66 4.43
CA THR A 88 -2.99 14.28 5.83
C THR A 88 -2.35 15.22 6.84
N THR A 89 -1.10 15.65 6.63
CA THR A 89 -0.42 16.59 7.53
C THR A 89 -0.99 18.01 7.39
N ALA A 90 -1.53 18.36 6.23
CA ALA A 90 -2.26 19.61 6.02
C ALA A 90 -3.60 19.60 6.77
N THR A 91 -4.36 18.49 6.71
CA THR A 91 -5.60 18.32 7.48
C THR A 91 -5.35 18.53 8.96
N VAL A 92 -4.35 17.83 9.54
CA VAL A 92 -4.02 17.99 10.96
C VAL A 92 -3.58 19.40 11.29
N LEU A 93 -2.79 20.06 10.44
CA LEU A 93 -2.38 21.44 10.65
C LEU A 93 -3.57 22.41 10.70
N GLU A 94 -4.52 22.30 9.77
CA GLU A 94 -5.68 23.20 9.73
C GLU A 94 -6.66 22.91 10.88
N THR A 95 -6.82 21.65 11.29
CA THR A 95 -7.55 21.28 12.51
C THR A 95 -6.94 21.94 13.75
N SER A 96 -5.62 21.87 13.91
CA SER A 96 -4.90 22.50 15.05
C SER A 96 -4.94 24.02 15.02
N ARG A 97 -5.27 24.64 13.88
CA ARG A 97 -5.47 26.09 13.74
C ARG A 97 -6.93 26.53 13.93
N GLY A 98 -7.83 25.61 14.26
CA GLY A 98 -9.27 25.89 14.41
C GLY A 98 -9.99 26.14 13.08
N ARG A 99 -9.36 25.84 11.93
CA ARG A 99 -9.94 26.04 10.59
C ARG A 99 -10.59 24.76 10.12
N PHE A 100 -11.64 24.35 10.82
CA PHE A 100 -12.32 23.08 10.59
C PHE A 100 -12.93 23.00 9.18
N ASP A 101 -13.41 24.12 8.63
CA ASP A 101 -13.96 24.18 7.27
C ASP A 101 -12.95 23.66 6.23
N VAL A 102 -11.72 24.15 6.32
CA VAL A 102 -10.63 23.75 5.42
C VAL A 102 -10.18 22.32 5.70
N ALA A 103 -10.08 21.94 6.98
CA ALA A 103 -9.68 20.58 7.37
C ALA A 103 -10.69 19.52 6.86
N VAL A 104 -11.99 19.80 6.95
CA VAL A 104 -13.05 18.93 6.42
C VAL A 104 -12.97 18.85 4.89
N ALA A 105 -12.78 19.98 4.20
CA ALA A 105 -12.62 19.99 2.75
C ALA A 105 -11.41 19.14 2.29
N LEU A 106 -10.27 19.26 2.96
CA LEU A 106 -9.08 18.45 2.68
C LEU A 106 -9.33 16.95 2.97
N SER A 107 -10.07 16.64 4.03
CA SER A 107 -10.39 15.26 4.40
C SER A 107 -11.32 14.60 3.39
N LEU A 108 -12.34 15.31 2.92
CA LEU A 108 -13.24 14.84 1.86
C LEU A 108 -12.50 14.65 0.54
N LEU A 109 -11.58 15.57 0.19
CA LEU A 109 -10.74 15.42 -0.99
C LEU A 109 -9.85 14.17 -0.89
N LEU A 110 -9.20 13.97 0.27
CA LEU A 110 -8.36 12.80 0.51
C LEU A 110 -9.18 11.50 0.44
N LEU A 111 -10.37 11.48 1.04
CA LEU A 111 -11.29 10.35 0.98
C LEU A 111 -11.66 10.03 -0.47
N LEU A 112 -12.06 11.04 -1.26
CA LEU A 112 -12.43 10.86 -2.66
C LEU A 112 -11.28 10.27 -3.47
N ILE A 113 -10.06 10.81 -3.33
CA ILE A 113 -8.88 10.31 -4.04
C ILE A 113 -8.57 8.87 -3.62
N THR A 114 -8.58 8.59 -2.31
CA THR A 114 -8.28 7.26 -1.76
C THR A 114 -9.31 6.23 -2.23
N PHE A 115 -10.59 6.62 -2.28
CA PHE A 115 -11.68 5.80 -2.77
C PHE A 115 -11.53 5.51 -4.27
N LEU A 116 -11.26 6.52 -5.10
CA LEU A 116 -11.06 6.33 -6.54
C LEU A 116 -9.88 5.41 -6.85
N VAL A 117 -8.76 5.57 -6.13
CA VAL A 117 -7.59 4.68 -6.29
C VAL A 117 -7.94 3.25 -5.89
N ASN A 118 -8.56 3.03 -4.73
CA ASN A 118 -8.95 1.69 -4.31
C ASN A 118 -9.99 1.07 -5.24
N TRP A 119 -10.97 1.84 -5.69
CA TRP A 119 -11.97 1.37 -6.65
C TRP A 119 -11.31 0.95 -7.97
N ALA A 120 -10.40 1.76 -8.51
CA ALA A 120 -9.66 1.40 -9.72
C ALA A 120 -8.86 0.10 -9.55
N LEU A 121 -8.18 -0.07 -8.41
CA LEU A 121 -7.43 -1.29 -8.09
C LEU A 121 -8.35 -2.51 -7.95
N THR A 122 -9.47 -2.38 -7.22
CA THR A 122 -10.47 -3.44 -7.08
C THR A 122 -11.06 -3.84 -8.43
N TRP A 123 -11.36 -2.86 -9.28
CA TRP A 123 -11.90 -3.10 -10.61
C TRP A 123 -10.93 -3.88 -11.50
N ILE A 124 -9.63 -3.56 -11.42
CA ILE A 124 -8.58 -4.30 -12.13
C ILE A 124 -8.47 -5.73 -11.56
N GLN A 125 -8.58 -5.89 -10.24
CA GLN A 125 -8.51 -7.20 -9.58
C GLN A 125 -9.70 -8.10 -9.95
N GLN A 126 -10.90 -7.55 -10.11
CA GLN A 126 -12.12 -8.33 -10.44
C GLN A 126 -12.30 -8.63 -11.93
N ARG A 127 -11.63 -7.89 -12.82
CA ARG A 127 -11.75 -8.06 -14.29
C ARG A 127 -10.91 -9.22 -14.84
N ARG A 128 -10.18 -9.97 -14.01
CA ARG A 128 -9.38 -11.13 -14.40
C ARG A 128 -9.63 -12.29 -13.45
#